data_AF-A0A523BF19-F1
#
_entry.id   AF-A0A523BF19-F1
#
_cell.length_a   1.000
_cell.length_b   1.000
_cell.length_c   1.000
_cell.angle_alpha   90.00
_cell.angle_beta   90.00
_cell.angle_gamma   90.00
#
_symmetry.space_group_name_H-M   'P 1'
#
loop_
_entity.id
_entity.type
_entity.pdbx_description
1 polymer ?
#
loop_
_entity_poly.entity_id
_entity_poly.type
_entity_poly.pdbx_seq_one_letter_code
_entity_poly.pdbx_strand_id
1 'polypeptide(L)'
;MRNTTMGGYSNRGIDSMQLELHTPGHSIYTDTLMMYALAGAAGNQLEKVLGRENSYTLILNISIDELADKLYNEFNENENQLKSRFTRARLLSEKDIEEAKKFIENKDSLVEYLRKLHNPGHAREEGRQGGEHILKLPLMPIAGKYLRTDLTTSERYKVREYRVCAYCSSIAMLGLNIGLLDVSMRGTSILMTLSLEGEVERDTLVDLIDSIKQLYIELDTEGEGFLTELRNCIDNLPTRLFGYLVLTGLDDKVILSLDESNARWRALVVRFETARAVQVRGFHSIELDSTLSSLADLIRLERKAQTNYRGPLNDLRDNLLKNGAADAVEKLFDFLSSRDIEKLYHLARSSYTTLKRGFGSQLIEGLACLSLPQS
;
A
#
# COMPACT_ATOMS: atom_id res chain seq x y z
N MET A 1 39.92 58.98 -17.79
CA MET A 1 38.87 59.29 -18.78
C MET A 1 38.36 57.98 -19.37
N ARG A 2 37.02 57.77 -19.26
CA ARG A 2 36.10 56.93 -20.07
C ARG A 2 36.40 55.42 -20.19
N ASN A 3 35.67 54.49 -19.55
CA ASN A 3 34.28 54.01 -19.66
C ASN A 3 33.94 53.11 -20.88
N THR A 4 33.39 51.92 -20.53
CA THR A 4 32.29 51.12 -21.16
C THR A 4 32.56 50.43 -22.50
N THR A 5 32.15 49.18 -22.81
CA THR A 5 30.97 48.32 -22.46
C THR A 5 31.35 46.82 -22.56
N MET A 6 30.99 45.93 -21.63
CA MET A 6 29.73 45.15 -21.50
C MET A 6 29.35 44.26 -22.70
N GLY A 7 29.26 42.95 -22.44
CA GLY A 7 28.74 41.92 -23.33
C GLY A 7 28.71 40.56 -22.60
N GLY A 8 27.85 40.44 -21.59
CA GLY A 8 27.63 39.22 -20.83
C GLY A 8 26.71 38.25 -21.56
N TYR A 9 27.13 37.00 -21.65
CA TYR A 9 26.24 35.83 -21.74
C TYR A 9 26.62 34.91 -20.58
N SER A 10 26.01 35.16 -19.41
CA SER A 10 25.92 34.16 -18.36
C SER A 10 24.84 33.17 -18.79
N ASN A 11 25.28 32.05 -19.35
CA ASN A 11 24.41 30.91 -19.55
C ASN A 11 24.05 30.38 -18.14
N ARG A 12 22.82 30.66 -17.72
CA ARG A 12 22.22 30.12 -16.49
C ARG A 12 22.06 28.61 -16.67
N GLY A 13 23.05 27.85 -16.22
CA GLY A 13 22.83 26.46 -15.80
C GLY A 13 22.12 26.50 -14.46
N ILE A 14 20.79 26.52 -14.47
CA ILE A 14 20.02 26.04 -13.31
C ILE A 14 20.04 24.53 -13.47
N ASP A 15 21.06 23.88 -12.91
CA ASP A 15 20.94 22.47 -12.53
C ASP A 15 19.77 22.45 -11.54
N SER A 16 18.61 21.97 -12.00
CA SER A 16 17.54 21.55 -11.10
C SER A 16 18.13 20.42 -10.26
N MET A 17 18.59 20.75 -9.05
CA MET A 17 19.27 19.81 -8.18
C MET A 17 18.25 18.76 -7.76
N GLN A 18 18.32 17.60 -8.41
CA GLN A 18 17.51 16.43 -8.13
C GLN A 18 17.77 16.00 -6.68
N LEU A 19 16.72 15.90 -5.88
CA LEU A 19 16.76 15.49 -4.49
C LEU A 19 16.57 13.98 -4.39
N GLU A 20 17.55 13.30 -3.80
CA GLU A 20 17.46 11.88 -3.46
C GLU A 20 17.17 11.73 -1.96
N LEU A 21 16.11 11.00 -1.61
CA LEU A 21 15.74 10.69 -0.23
C LEU A 21 15.56 9.19 -0.03
N HIS A 22 16.02 8.68 1.11
CA HIS A 22 15.85 7.28 1.50
C HIS A 22 14.84 7.16 2.64
N THR A 23 14.04 6.09 2.63
CA THR A 23 13.27 5.70 3.80
C THR A 23 14.21 5.10 4.87
N PRO A 24 13.83 5.13 6.17
CA PRO A 24 14.79 4.92 7.25
C PRO A 24 15.33 3.49 7.37
N GLY A 25 14.62 2.48 6.86
CA GLY A 25 15.00 1.06 6.91
C GLY A 25 14.55 0.35 8.19
N HIS A 26 13.36 0.68 8.73
CA HIS A 26 12.81 0.01 9.91
C HIS A 26 12.21 -1.36 9.59
N SER A 27 11.36 -1.39 8.56
CA SER A 27 10.76 -2.62 8.03
C SER A 27 10.09 -2.32 6.71
N ILE A 28 9.97 -3.32 5.83
CA ILE A 28 9.26 -3.16 4.57
C ILE A 28 7.86 -2.52 4.74
N TYR A 29 7.15 -2.84 5.82
CA TYR A 29 5.82 -2.26 6.08
C TYR A 29 5.90 -0.76 6.42
N THR A 30 6.70 -0.39 7.42
CA THR A 30 6.84 1.01 7.86
C THR A 30 7.41 1.88 6.75
N ASP A 31 8.43 1.39 6.06
CA ASP A 31 9.10 2.07 4.96
C ASP A 31 8.16 2.25 3.75
N THR A 32 7.25 1.29 3.50
CA THR A 32 6.23 1.43 2.45
C THR A 32 5.27 2.57 2.78
N LEU A 33 4.81 2.67 4.03
CA LEU A 33 3.97 3.79 4.45
C LEU A 33 4.69 5.13 4.27
N MET A 34 5.95 5.21 4.69
CA MET A 34 6.74 6.43 4.53
C MET A 34 6.99 6.78 3.07
N MET A 35 7.25 5.78 2.22
CA MET A 35 7.37 5.95 0.78
C MET A 35 6.11 6.59 0.20
N TYR A 36 4.93 6.06 0.53
CA TYR A 36 3.66 6.65 0.09
C TYR A 36 3.44 8.07 0.60
N ALA A 37 3.82 8.37 1.85
CA ALA A 37 3.70 9.71 2.39
C ALA A 37 4.59 10.73 1.64
N LEU A 38 5.85 10.38 1.42
CA LEU A 38 6.81 11.24 0.72
C LEU A 38 6.44 11.39 -0.77
N ALA A 39 6.08 10.29 -1.43
CA ALA A 39 5.65 10.28 -2.82
C ALA A 39 4.35 11.07 -3.02
N GLY A 40 3.36 10.85 -2.16
CA GLY A 40 2.08 11.56 -2.19
C GLY A 40 2.25 13.07 -1.99
N ALA A 41 3.06 13.48 -1.01
CA ALA A 41 3.36 14.88 -0.78
C ALA A 41 4.14 15.52 -1.94
N ALA A 42 5.10 14.79 -2.54
CA ALA A 42 5.82 15.29 -3.71
C ALA A 42 4.92 15.41 -4.96
N GLY A 43 3.95 14.51 -5.13
CA GLY A 43 3.01 14.49 -6.25
C GLY A 43 3.72 14.58 -7.60
N ASN A 44 3.42 15.63 -8.37
CA ASN A 44 4.00 15.85 -9.70
C ASN A 44 5.52 16.04 -9.74
N GLN A 45 6.16 16.33 -8.60
CA GLN A 45 7.61 16.48 -8.50
C GLN A 45 8.33 15.18 -8.13
N LEU A 46 7.61 14.10 -7.85
CA LEU A 46 8.21 12.77 -7.85
C LEU A 46 8.66 12.43 -9.27
N GLU A 47 9.87 11.91 -9.41
CA GLU A 47 10.35 11.34 -10.67
C GLU A 47 10.13 9.83 -10.66
N LYS A 48 10.71 9.15 -9.66
CA LYS A 48 10.62 7.69 -9.51
C LYS A 48 10.92 7.21 -8.11
N VAL A 49 10.56 5.96 -7.85
CA VAL A 49 10.85 5.22 -6.61
C VAL A 49 11.61 3.94 -6.92
N LEU A 50 12.67 3.71 -6.16
CA LEU A 50 13.48 2.49 -6.20
C LEU A 50 13.27 1.71 -4.90
N GLY A 51 12.61 0.55 -4.97
CA GLY A 51 12.45 -0.37 -3.86
C GLY A 51 13.61 -1.35 -3.76
N ARG A 52 14.24 -1.45 -2.58
CA ARG A 52 15.36 -2.35 -2.29
C ARG A 52 15.15 -3.04 -0.94
N GLU A 53 14.82 -4.33 -0.99
CA GLU A 53 14.58 -5.22 0.16
C GLU A 53 13.57 -4.66 1.18
N ASN A 54 14.03 -3.79 2.08
CA ASN A 54 13.26 -3.22 3.21
C ASN A 54 13.23 -1.69 3.23
N SER A 55 13.66 -1.03 2.15
CA SER A 55 13.76 0.43 2.07
C SER A 55 13.50 0.92 0.66
N TYR A 56 13.24 2.23 0.53
CA TYR A 56 12.99 2.91 -0.72
C TYR A 56 13.92 4.08 -0.89
N THR A 57 14.23 4.38 -2.14
CA THR A 57 14.89 5.63 -2.55
C THR A 57 13.95 6.38 -3.47
N LEU A 58 13.64 7.62 -3.13
CA LEU A 58 12.78 8.50 -3.91
C LEU A 58 13.66 9.53 -4.60
N ILE A 59 13.46 9.67 -5.92
CA ILE A 59 14.11 10.68 -6.75
C ILE A 59 13.10 11.78 -7.03
N LEU A 60 13.41 13.00 -6.60
CA LEU A 60 12.47 14.11 -6.52
C LEU A 60 13.02 15.38 -7.19
N ASN A 61 12.16 16.12 -7.85
CA ASN A 61 12.46 17.42 -8.47
C ASN A 61 11.87 18.57 -7.63
N ILE A 62 12.20 18.57 -6.33
CA ILE A 62 11.68 19.49 -5.32
C ILE A 62 12.78 19.83 -4.30
N SER A 63 12.76 21.03 -3.73
CA SER A 63 13.65 21.36 -2.61
C SER A 63 13.17 20.71 -1.29
N ILE A 64 14.09 20.49 -0.34
CA ILE A 64 13.74 19.94 0.98
C ILE A 64 12.73 20.84 1.71
N ASP A 65 12.93 22.16 1.66
CA ASP A 65 12.05 23.14 2.29
C ASP A 65 10.63 23.10 1.72
N GLU A 66 10.50 22.99 0.41
CA GLU A 66 9.20 22.86 -0.26
C GLU A 66 8.56 21.49 0.03
N LEU A 67 9.33 20.40 0.08
CA LEU A 67 8.81 19.09 0.48
C LEU A 67 8.29 19.10 1.93
N ALA A 68 8.99 19.78 2.84
CA ALA A 68 8.53 19.95 4.22
C ALA A 68 7.18 20.70 4.28
N ASP A 69 7.02 21.78 3.48
CA ASP A 69 5.74 22.50 3.37
C ASP A 69 4.62 21.59 2.85
N LYS A 70 4.92 20.77 1.84
CA LYS A 70 3.94 19.83 1.28
C LYS A 70 3.53 18.74 2.25
N LEU A 71 4.48 18.16 3.00
CA LEU A 71 4.19 17.19 4.05
C LEU A 71 3.30 17.79 5.15
N TYR A 72 3.55 19.04 5.53
CA TYR A 72 2.71 19.77 6.47
C TYR A 72 1.29 19.98 5.95
N ASN A 73 1.15 20.43 4.69
CA ASN A 73 -0.17 20.64 4.09
C ASN A 73 -0.93 19.31 3.96
N GLU A 74 -0.29 18.26 3.46
CA GLU A 74 -0.88 16.92 3.38
C GLU A 74 -1.32 16.41 4.75
N PHE A 75 -0.51 16.57 5.80
CA PHE A 75 -0.92 16.14 7.12
C PHE A 75 -2.18 16.88 7.60
N ASN A 76 -2.25 18.20 7.39
CA ASN A 76 -3.40 19.01 7.79
C ASN A 76 -4.68 18.67 7.01
N GLU A 77 -4.58 18.47 5.71
CA GLU A 77 -5.71 18.09 4.86
C GLU A 77 -6.29 16.72 5.24
N ASN A 78 -5.43 15.81 5.69
CA ASN A 78 -5.80 14.43 5.99
C ASN A 78 -6.01 14.16 7.50
N GLU A 79 -5.82 15.13 8.40
CA GLU A 79 -5.89 14.93 9.86
C GLU A 79 -7.25 14.36 10.30
N ASN A 80 -8.33 14.93 9.80
CA ASN A 80 -9.69 14.50 10.15
C ASN A 80 -9.97 13.08 9.67
N GLN A 81 -9.44 12.71 8.50
CA GLN A 81 -9.59 11.37 7.94
C GLN A 81 -8.76 10.35 8.73
N LEU A 82 -7.54 10.69 9.14
CA LEU A 82 -6.72 9.88 10.05
C LEU A 82 -7.45 9.64 11.39
N LYS A 83 -8.02 10.71 11.96
CA LYS A 83 -8.82 10.62 13.20
C LYS A 83 -10.02 9.70 12.97
N SER A 84 -10.86 9.95 11.98
CA SER A 84 -12.10 9.21 11.77
C SER A 84 -11.87 7.73 11.47
N ARG A 85 -10.84 7.37 10.69
CA ARG A 85 -10.53 5.99 10.30
C ARG A 85 -9.87 5.23 11.45
N PHE A 86 -8.75 5.73 11.97
CA PHE A 86 -7.88 4.92 12.82
C PHE A 86 -8.21 4.99 14.32
N THR A 87 -8.87 6.06 14.79
CA THR A 87 -9.34 6.11 16.20
C THR A 87 -10.63 5.33 16.37
N ARG A 88 -11.54 5.37 15.39
CA ARG A 88 -12.76 4.55 15.38
C ARG A 88 -12.44 3.05 15.34
N ALA A 89 -11.42 2.68 14.57
CA ALA A 89 -10.89 1.31 14.54
C ALA A 89 -10.08 0.94 15.80
N ARG A 90 -9.84 1.89 16.72
CA ARG A 90 -9.01 1.76 17.93
C ARG A 90 -7.56 1.35 17.64
N LEU A 91 -7.07 1.68 16.45
CA LEU A 91 -5.70 1.37 16.02
C LEU A 91 -4.72 2.44 16.50
N LEU A 92 -5.15 3.70 16.48
CA LEU A 92 -4.43 4.86 17.00
C LEU A 92 -5.34 5.63 17.97
N SER A 93 -4.74 6.37 18.91
CA SER A 93 -5.49 7.35 19.72
C SER A 93 -5.44 8.73 19.08
N GLU A 94 -6.40 9.62 19.40
CA GLU A 94 -6.36 11.01 18.94
C GLU A 94 -5.07 11.72 19.36
N LYS A 95 -4.59 11.42 20.58
CA LYS A 95 -3.32 11.92 21.09
C LYS A 95 -2.14 11.52 20.21
N ASP A 96 -2.10 10.30 19.68
CA ASP A 96 -1.03 9.86 18.79
C ASP A 96 -0.98 10.73 17.51
N ILE A 97 -2.15 11.09 16.97
CA ILE A 97 -2.28 11.92 15.76
C ILE A 97 -1.93 13.39 16.06
N GLU A 98 -2.38 13.92 17.19
CA GLU A 98 -2.06 15.29 17.62
C GLU A 98 -0.57 15.47 17.93
N GLU A 99 0.08 14.47 18.53
CA GLU A 99 1.52 14.48 18.72
C GLU A 99 2.23 14.46 17.36
N ALA A 100 1.82 13.58 16.44
CA ALA A 100 2.40 13.52 15.10
C ALA A 100 2.26 14.85 14.35
N LYS A 101 1.10 15.51 14.45
CA LYS A 101 0.88 16.85 13.89
C LYS A 101 1.94 17.83 14.39
N LYS A 102 2.08 18.00 15.70
CA LYS A 102 3.03 18.95 16.32
C LYS A 102 4.46 18.80 15.81
N PHE A 103 4.91 17.57 15.53
CA PHE A 103 6.22 17.34 14.95
C PHE A 103 6.30 17.82 13.50
N ILE A 104 5.30 17.49 12.67
CA ILE A 104 5.22 17.95 11.29
C ILE A 104 5.08 19.49 11.20
N GLU A 105 4.41 20.14 12.16
CA GLU A 105 4.30 21.61 12.21
C GLU A 105 5.65 22.32 12.47
N ASN A 106 6.61 21.64 13.11
CA ASN A 106 7.94 22.19 13.35
C ASN A 106 8.80 22.09 12.08
N LYS A 107 8.61 23.04 11.17
CA LYS A 107 9.24 23.06 9.84
C LYS A 107 10.78 22.96 9.90
N ASP A 108 11.44 23.72 10.76
CA ASP A 108 12.91 23.72 10.81
C ASP A 108 13.46 22.33 11.18
N SER A 109 12.82 21.69 12.16
CA SER A 109 13.22 20.36 12.61
C SER A 109 12.82 19.26 11.61
N LEU A 110 11.70 19.42 10.90
CA LEU A 110 11.30 18.54 9.80
C LEU A 110 12.30 18.62 8.63
N VAL A 111 12.72 19.83 8.25
CA VAL A 111 13.75 20.05 7.21
C VAL A 111 15.06 19.40 7.62
N GLU A 112 15.49 19.55 8.87
CA GLU A 112 16.69 18.89 9.37
C GLU A 112 16.56 17.36 9.35
N TYR A 113 15.39 16.82 9.71
CA TYR A 113 15.12 15.40 9.59
C TYR A 113 15.17 14.91 8.13
N LEU A 114 14.55 15.62 7.19
CA LEU A 114 14.59 15.27 5.76
C LEU A 114 16.02 15.30 5.21
N ARG A 115 16.87 16.23 5.67
CA ARG A 115 18.31 16.23 5.34
C ARG A 115 19.02 14.97 5.84
N LYS A 116 18.64 14.41 6.99
CA LYS A 116 19.20 13.13 7.48
C LYS A 116 18.84 11.97 6.56
N LEU A 117 17.64 11.99 5.98
CA LEU A 117 17.18 10.96 5.03
C LEU A 117 17.92 10.99 3.68
N HIS A 118 18.76 11.98 3.42
CA HIS A 118 19.66 11.96 2.27
C HIS A 118 20.70 10.84 2.36
N ASN A 119 20.98 10.33 3.57
CA ASN A 119 21.80 9.14 3.76
C ASN A 119 20.93 7.95 4.17
N PRO A 120 21.14 6.76 3.58
CA PRO A 120 20.36 5.59 3.95
C PRO A 120 20.71 5.07 5.35
N GLY A 121 19.75 4.39 5.98
CA GLY A 121 19.98 3.67 7.24
C GLY A 121 19.76 4.47 8.52
N HIS A 122 18.89 5.49 8.49
CA HIS A 122 18.46 6.24 9.67
C HIS A 122 17.99 5.32 10.83
N ALA A 123 17.35 4.19 10.51
CA ALA A 123 16.91 3.20 11.49
C ALA A 123 18.03 2.59 12.34
N ARG A 124 19.31 2.68 11.93
CA ARG A 124 20.46 2.14 12.68
C ARG A 124 20.66 2.82 14.03
N GLU A 125 20.18 4.06 14.18
CA GLU A 125 20.25 4.83 15.42
C GLU A 125 19.03 4.59 16.34
N GLU A 126 18.08 3.76 15.90
CA GLU A 126 16.78 3.55 16.53
C GLU A 126 16.52 2.06 16.85
N GLY A 127 15.36 1.76 17.43
CA GLY A 127 14.87 0.40 17.62
C GLY A 127 14.68 0.01 19.09
N ARG A 128 15.06 -1.22 19.46
CA ARG A 128 14.75 -1.76 20.80
C ARG A 128 15.69 -1.28 21.91
N GLN A 129 16.70 -0.48 21.57
CA GLN A 129 17.70 0.05 22.50
C GLN A 129 17.85 1.58 22.39
N GLY A 130 17.13 2.24 21.50
CA GLY A 130 17.25 3.68 21.21
C GLY A 130 15.98 4.23 20.56
N GLY A 131 15.85 5.55 20.46
CA GLY A 131 14.65 6.23 19.97
C GLY A 131 13.73 6.74 21.09
N GLU A 132 12.94 7.77 20.79
CA GLU A 132 12.14 8.50 21.78
C GLU A 132 10.69 8.00 21.83
N HIS A 133 10.12 7.66 20.68
CA HIS A 133 8.70 7.34 20.53
C HIS A 133 8.46 5.86 20.26
N ILE A 134 7.50 5.27 20.97
CA ILE A 134 7.12 3.87 20.77
C ILE A 134 6.37 3.74 19.45
N LEU A 135 6.91 2.95 18.52
CA LEU A 135 6.27 2.71 17.24
C LEU A 135 5.04 1.82 17.43
N LYS A 136 3.87 2.32 17.03
CA LYS A 136 2.58 1.65 17.22
C LYS A 136 2.42 0.49 16.23
N LEU A 137 1.67 -0.54 16.64
CA LEU A 137 1.47 -1.74 15.82
C LEU A 137 0.88 -1.46 14.42
N PRO A 138 -0.03 -0.49 14.20
CA PRO A 138 -0.50 -0.17 12.86
C PRO A 138 0.60 0.37 11.93
N LEU A 139 1.70 0.88 12.48
CA LEU A 139 2.85 1.42 11.73
C LEU A 139 3.96 0.38 11.54
N MET A 140 4.06 -0.59 12.45
CA MET A 140 4.99 -1.71 12.37
C MET A 140 4.39 -2.95 13.04
N PRO A 141 3.59 -3.74 12.31
CA PRO A 141 2.90 -4.91 12.87
C PRO A 141 3.87 -5.96 13.44
N ILE A 142 5.07 -6.02 12.87
CA ILE A 142 6.14 -6.94 13.27
C ILE A 142 6.92 -6.45 14.51
N ALA A 143 6.69 -5.22 14.99
CA ALA A 143 7.31 -4.71 16.22
C ALA A 143 6.90 -5.53 17.46
N GLY A 144 5.73 -6.18 17.40
CA GLY A 144 5.22 -7.04 18.46
C GLY A 144 6.10 -8.27 18.70
N LYS A 145 6.51 -8.48 19.95
CA LYS A 145 6.87 -9.74 20.64
C LYS A 145 7.68 -10.88 19.94
N TYR A 146 8.26 -10.73 18.75
CA TYR A 146 8.93 -11.85 18.05
C TYR A 146 10.46 -11.88 18.12
N LEU A 147 11.07 -11.39 19.21
CA LEU A 147 12.43 -11.84 19.52
C LEU A 147 12.30 -13.10 20.37
N ARG A 148 12.45 -14.27 19.74
CA ARG A 148 12.70 -15.52 20.44
C ARG A 148 14.09 -15.42 21.09
N THR A 149 14.21 -14.73 22.23
CA THR A 149 15.10 -15.28 23.25
C THR A 149 14.54 -16.66 23.56
N ASP A 150 15.37 -17.68 23.40
CA ASP A 150 15.00 -19.06 23.69
C ASP A 150 14.31 -19.08 25.07
N LEU A 151 13.01 -19.40 25.08
CA LEU A 151 12.19 -19.41 26.29
C LEU A 151 12.69 -20.47 27.29
N THR A 152 13.59 -21.37 26.87
CA THR A 152 14.30 -22.30 27.75
C THR A 152 15.43 -21.66 28.56
N THR A 153 15.88 -20.45 28.19
CA THR A 153 17.04 -19.78 28.82
C THR A 153 16.67 -18.57 29.68
N SER A 154 15.44 -18.06 29.59
CA SER A 154 15.00 -16.91 30.39
C SER A 154 13.66 -17.19 31.09
N GLU A 155 13.63 -17.13 32.42
CA GLU A 155 12.43 -17.38 33.24
C GLU A 155 11.25 -16.43 32.95
N ARG A 156 11.50 -15.26 32.34
CA ARG A 156 10.47 -14.28 31.96
C ARG A 156 10.84 -13.53 30.68
N TYR A 157 9.91 -13.52 29.71
CA TYR A 157 10.02 -12.71 28.51
C TYR A 157 9.99 -11.21 28.85
N LYS A 158 11.12 -10.50 28.63
CA LYS A 158 11.17 -9.04 28.76
C LYS A 158 10.73 -8.41 27.44
N VAL A 159 9.49 -7.93 27.40
CA VAL A 159 8.99 -7.13 26.27
C VAL A 159 9.86 -5.88 26.17
N ARG A 160 10.53 -5.69 25.03
CA ARG A 160 11.17 -4.42 24.66
C ARG A 160 10.37 -3.80 23.52
N GLU A 161 9.95 -2.57 23.75
CA GLU A 161 9.30 -1.73 22.75
C GLU A 161 10.27 -1.40 21.62
N TYR A 162 9.75 -1.28 20.41
CA TYR A 162 10.52 -0.71 19.30
C TYR A 162 10.30 0.80 19.31
N ARG A 163 11.38 1.58 19.42
CA ARG A 163 11.31 3.04 19.50
C ARG A 163 11.96 3.68 18.29
N VAL A 164 11.40 4.80 17.86
CA VAL A 164 11.82 5.59 16.69
C VAL A 164 11.84 7.08 17.02
N CYS A 165 12.43 7.91 16.15
CA CYS A 165 12.25 9.34 16.23
C CYS A 165 10.80 9.70 15.87
N ALA A 166 10.39 10.89 16.32
CA ALA A 166 9.04 11.38 16.11
C ALA A 166 8.67 11.43 14.62
N TYR A 167 9.56 11.95 13.77
CA TYR A 167 9.30 12.15 12.34
C TYR A 167 9.08 10.84 11.58
N CYS A 168 9.85 9.78 11.87
CA CYS A 168 9.59 8.44 11.31
C CYS A 168 8.15 8.01 11.58
N SER A 169 7.71 8.16 12.84
CA SER A 169 6.34 7.79 13.23
C SER A 169 5.28 8.67 12.58
N SER A 170 5.50 10.00 12.52
CA SER A 170 4.54 10.96 11.97
C SER A 170 4.37 10.83 10.46
N ILE A 171 5.46 10.65 9.72
CA ILE A 171 5.42 10.44 8.27
C ILE A 171 4.81 9.08 7.95
N ALA A 172 5.12 8.03 8.71
CA ALA A 172 4.46 6.73 8.54
C ALA A 172 2.96 6.80 8.83
N MET A 173 2.51 7.61 9.81
CA MET A 173 1.09 7.86 10.05
C MET A 173 0.42 8.55 8.87
N LEU A 174 1.05 9.56 8.26
CA LEU A 174 0.54 10.17 7.03
C LEU A 174 0.41 9.13 5.90
N GLY A 175 1.37 8.22 5.80
CA GLY A 175 1.36 7.09 4.88
C GLY A 175 0.17 6.14 5.04
N LEU A 176 -0.36 5.99 6.25
CA LEU A 176 -1.59 5.22 6.50
C LEU A 176 -2.80 5.81 5.79
N ASN A 177 -2.84 7.12 5.56
CA ASN A 177 -3.96 7.73 4.87
C ASN A 177 -3.81 7.66 3.36
N ILE A 178 -2.59 7.81 2.86
CA ILE A 178 -2.29 7.95 1.43
C ILE A 178 -2.21 6.59 0.71
N GLY A 179 -1.47 5.64 1.27
CA GLY A 179 -1.07 4.42 0.56
C GLY A 179 -1.64 3.13 1.11
N LEU A 180 -2.65 3.21 1.98
CA LEU A 180 -3.16 2.08 2.71
C LEU A 180 -4.68 1.96 2.61
N LEU A 181 -5.11 0.76 2.24
CA LEU A 181 -6.49 0.30 2.27
C LEU A 181 -6.77 -0.39 3.61
N ASP A 182 -7.92 -0.08 4.20
CA ASP A 182 -8.37 -0.59 5.47
C ASP A 182 -9.85 -0.95 5.40
N VAL A 183 -10.18 -2.10 5.98
CA VAL A 183 -11.56 -2.53 6.21
C VAL A 183 -11.70 -2.91 7.66
N SER A 184 -12.69 -2.35 8.34
CA SER A 184 -12.91 -2.53 9.77
C SER A 184 -14.37 -2.87 10.07
N MET A 185 -14.62 -3.94 10.83
CA MET A 185 -15.95 -4.35 11.27
C MET A 185 -15.88 -5.09 12.61
N ARG A 186 -16.77 -4.74 13.55
CA ARG A 186 -17.01 -5.47 14.82
C ARG A 186 -15.75 -5.79 15.66
N GLY A 187 -14.75 -4.91 15.63
CA GLY A 187 -13.49 -5.12 16.35
C GLY A 187 -12.44 -5.93 15.58
N THR A 188 -12.71 -6.32 14.35
CA THR A 188 -11.69 -6.79 13.40
C THR A 188 -11.32 -5.64 12.48
N SER A 189 -10.03 -5.44 12.24
CA SER A 189 -9.52 -4.51 11.21
C SER A 189 -8.50 -5.23 10.35
N ILE A 190 -8.60 -5.08 9.03
CA ILE A 190 -7.57 -5.51 8.08
C ILE A 190 -6.99 -4.28 7.43
N LEU A 191 -5.67 -4.14 7.51
CA LEU A 191 -4.90 -3.09 6.86
C LEU A 191 -4.07 -3.69 5.73
N MET A 192 -3.99 -2.99 4.59
CA MET A 192 -3.34 -3.46 3.37
C MET A 192 -2.58 -2.32 2.69
N THR A 193 -1.35 -2.58 2.30
CA THR A 193 -0.59 -1.66 1.45
C THR A 193 0.21 -2.45 0.42
N LEU A 194 0.51 -1.83 -0.72
CA LEU A 194 1.31 -2.45 -1.76
C LEU A 194 2.76 -2.01 -1.63
N SER A 195 3.65 -2.96 -1.38
CA SER A 195 5.10 -2.76 -1.42
C SER A 195 5.64 -3.16 -2.77
N LEU A 196 6.77 -2.58 -3.17
CA LEU A 196 7.43 -2.87 -4.44
C LEU A 196 8.92 -3.16 -4.24
N GLU A 197 9.50 -3.93 -5.14
CA GLU A 197 10.94 -4.16 -5.25
C GLU A 197 11.35 -4.01 -6.71
N GLY A 198 12.27 -3.08 -7.01
CA GLY A 198 12.56 -2.65 -8.37
C GLY A 198 12.30 -1.15 -8.56
N GLU A 199 11.99 -0.73 -9.77
CA GLU A 199 11.88 0.67 -10.19
C GLU A 199 10.48 0.98 -10.71
N VAL A 200 9.88 2.05 -10.18
CA VAL A 200 8.55 2.52 -10.56
C VAL A 200 8.60 4.01 -10.82
N GLU A 201 8.11 4.41 -11.98
CA GLU A 201 7.99 5.81 -12.39
C GLU A 201 6.85 6.51 -11.64
N ARG A 202 6.91 7.85 -11.61
CA ARG A 202 5.89 8.70 -10.99
C ARG A 202 4.47 8.29 -11.36
N ASP A 203 4.18 8.14 -12.65
CA ASP A 203 2.81 7.98 -13.14
C ASP A 203 2.16 6.70 -12.59
N THR A 204 2.90 5.60 -12.52
CA THR A 204 2.43 4.34 -11.94
C THR A 204 2.07 4.50 -10.46
N LEU A 205 2.92 5.17 -9.67
CA LEU A 205 2.68 5.33 -8.23
C LEU A 205 1.55 6.33 -7.94
N VAL A 206 1.50 7.44 -8.69
CA VAL A 206 0.42 8.44 -8.56
C VAL A 206 -0.92 7.84 -8.96
N ASP A 207 -0.99 7.13 -10.08
CA ASP A 207 -2.21 6.45 -10.51
C ASP A 207 -2.68 5.43 -9.46
N LEU A 208 -1.75 4.68 -8.83
CA LEU A 208 -2.08 3.77 -7.74
C LEU A 208 -2.63 4.50 -6.51
N ILE A 209 -2.00 5.60 -6.08
CA ILE A 209 -2.47 6.41 -4.95
C ILE A 209 -3.88 6.94 -5.24
N ASP A 210 -4.11 7.44 -6.45
CA ASP A 210 -5.40 8.00 -6.86
C ASP A 210 -6.49 6.92 -6.92
N SER A 211 -6.20 5.72 -7.45
CA SER A 211 -7.17 4.61 -7.39
C SER A 211 -7.45 4.14 -5.96
N ILE A 212 -6.47 4.15 -5.04
CA ILE A 212 -6.71 3.88 -3.63
C ILE A 212 -7.66 4.93 -3.02
N LYS A 213 -7.44 6.22 -3.31
CA LYS A 213 -8.33 7.30 -2.85
C LYS A 213 -9.74 7.15 -3.43
N GLN A 214 -9.86 6.78 -4.70
CA GLN A 214 -11.15 6.59 -5.36
C GLN A 214 -11.98 5.47 -4.71
N LEU A 215 -11.34 4.35 -4.34
CA LEU A 215 -12.01 3.27 -3.60
C LEU A 215 -12.60 3.74 -2.26
N TYR A 216 -11.98 4.72 -1.60
CA TYR A 216 -12.53 5.32 -0.38
C TYR A 216 -13.69 6.27 -0.66
N ILE A 217 -13.61 7.05 -1.72
CA ILE A 217 -14.70 7.95 -2.11
C ILE A 217 -15.97 7.13 -2.32
N GLU A 218 -15.88 6.03 -3.07
CA GLU A 218 -17.00 5.10 -3.31
C GLU A 218 -17.60 4.55 -1.99
N LEU A 219 -16.73 4.18 -1.04
CA LEU A 219 -17.16 3.69 0.27
C LEU A 219 -17.94 4.76 1.07
N ASP A 220 -17.50 6.01 1.00
CA ASP A 220 -18.07 7.12 1.78
C ASP A 220 -19.33 7.73 1.14
N THR A 221 -19.42 7.77 -0.19
CA THR A 221 -20.53 8.43 -0.91
C THR A 221 -21.68 7.49 -1.25
N GLU A 222 -21.40 6.26 -1.67
CA GLU A 222 -22.42 5.36 -2.22
C GLU A 222 -22.90 4.35 -1.18
N GLY A 223 -22.12 4.06 -0.14
CA GLY A 223 -22.45 3.09 0.90
C GLY A 223 -22.55 1.63 0.39
N GLU A 224 -22.41 1.44 -0.90
CA GLU A 224 -22.38 0.19 -1.66
C GLU A 224 -21.11 0.21 -2.52
N GLY A 225 -20.48 -0.94 -2.73
CA GLY A 225 -19.25 -1.01 -3.50
C GLY A 225 -18.28 -2.08 -3.00
N PHE A 226 -17.15 -2.20 -3.69
CA PHE A 226 -16.17 -3.26 -3.47
C PHE A 226 -15.66 -3.31 -2.02
N LEU A 227 -15.29 -2.15 -1.43
CA LEU A 227 -14.83 -2.09 -0.05
C LEU A 227 -15.93 -2.44 0.98
N THR A 228 -17.19 -2.13 0.67
CA THR A 228 -18.33 -2.54 1.52
C THR A 228 -18.49 -4.06 1.54
N GLU A 229 -18.38 -4.71 0.38
CA GLU A 229 -18.45 -6.17 0.30
C GLU A 229 -17.27 -6.85 1.00
N LEU A 230 -16.06 -6.31 0.84
CA LEU A 230 -14.88 -6.78 1.59
C LEU A 230 -15.07 -6.65 3.10
N ARG A 231 -15.58 -5.50 3.56
CA ARG A 231 -15.85 -5.25 4.99
C ARG A 231 -16.84 -6.28 5.55
N ASN A 232 -17.91 -6.58 4.82
CA ASN A 232 -18.93 -7.54 5.25
C ASN A 232 -18.39 -8.99 5.34
N CYS A 233 -17.30 -9.29 4.65
CA CYS A 233 -16.71 -10.63 4.59
C CYS A 233 -15.44 -10.79 5.43
N ILE A 234 -15.05 -9.77 6.20
CA ILE A 234 -13.77 -9.72 6.94
C ILE A 234 -13.54 -10.93 7.86
N ASP A 235 -14.61 -11.48 8.43
CA ASP A 235 -14.54 -12.63 9.35
C ASP A 235 -14.58 -13.98 8.63
N ASN A 236 -15.04 -14.02 7.37
CA ASN A 236 -15.25 -15.26 6.62
C ASN A 236 -14.11 -15.57 5.64
N LEU A 237 -13.27 -14.58 5.31
CA LEU A 237 -12.17 -14.75 4.37
C LEU A 237 -10.82 -14.94 5.05
N PRO A 238 -9.98 -15.88 4.56
CA PRO A 238 -8.58 -15.94 4.92
C PRO A 238 -7.87 -14.60 4.63
N THR A 239 -7.06 -14.11 5.57
CA THR A 239 -6.36 -12.81 5.46
C THR A 239 -5.55 -12.70 4.17
N ARG A 240 -4.97 -13.79 3.68
CA ARG A 240 -4.20 -13.79 2.43
C ARG A 240 -5.02 -13.42 1.19
N LEU A 241 -6.33 -13.69 1.15
CA LEU A 241 -7.12 -13.42 -0.05
C LEU A 241 -7.36 -11.92 -0.26
N PHE A 242 -7.26 -11.12 0.79
CA PHE A 242 -7.47 -9.67 0.70
C PHE A 242 -6.46 -8.98 -0.21
N GLY A 243 -5.19 -9.42 -0.20
CA GLY A 243 -4.17 -8.86 -1.10
C GLY A 243 -4.50 -9.04 -2.58
N TYR A 244 -4.99 -10.23 -2.95
CA TYR A 244 -5.40 -10.50 -4.33
C TYR A 244 -6.73 -9.81 -4.69
N LEU A 245 -7.67 -9.74 -3.75
CA LEU A 245 -8.96 -9.07 -3.97
C LEU A 245 -8.76 -7.60 -4.32
N VAL A 246 -7.86 -6.90 -3.62
CA VAL A 246 -7.55 -5.49 -3.91
C VAL A 246 -7.20 -5.26 -5.38
N LEU A 247 -6.38 -6.12 -5.99
CA LEU A 247 -6.02 -6.00 -7.41
C LEU A 247 -7.24 -5.97 -8.32
N THR A 248 -8.25 -6.80 -8.04
CA THR A 248 -9.46 -6.85 -8.87
C THR A 248 -10.32 -5.59 -8.75
N GLY A 249 -10.16 -4.84 -7.67
CA GLY A 249 -10.84 -3.56 -7.43
C GLY A 249 -10.13 -2.37 -8.06
N LEU A 250 -8.89 -2.53 -8.55
CA LEU A 250 -8.16 -1.45 -9.22
C LEU A 250 -8.67 -1.25 -10.66
N ASP A 251 -8.52 -0.02 -11.14
CA ASP A 251 -8.80 0.36 -12.52
C ASP A 251 -7.85 -0.33 -13.49
N ASP A 252 -8.33 -0.58 -14.71
CA ASP A 252 -7.56 -1.24 -15.75
C ASP A 252 -6.26 -0.49 -16.10
N LYS A 253 -6.29 0.86 -16.03
CA LYS A 253 -5.09 1.69 -16.23
C LYS A 253 -4.01 1.37 -15.19
N VAL A 254 -4.40 1.25 -13.92
CA VAL A 254 -3.47 0.95 -12.83
C VAL A 254 -2.94 -0.47 -12.96
N ILE A 255 -3.80 -1.45 -13.20
CA ILE A 255 -3.38 -2.85 -13.39
C ILE A 255 -2.31 -2.97 -14.47
N LEU A 256 -2.52 -2.34 -15.63
CA LEU A 256 -1.54 -2.34 -16.71
C LEU A 256 -0.26 -1.60 -16.34
N SER A 257 -0.36 -0.45 -15.69
CA SER A 257 0.79 0.35 -15.26
C SER A 257 1.68 -0.39 -14.24
N LEU A 258 1.06 -1.12 -13.30
CA LEU A 258 1.78 -1.97 -12.36
C LEU A 258 2.46 -3.16 -13.06
N ASP A 259 1.77 -3.85 -13.98
CA ASP A 259 2.30 -4.98 -14.75
C ASP A 259 3.48 -4.59 -15.66
N GLU A 260 3.41 -3.39 -16.26
CA GLU A 260 4.43 -2.87 -17.18
C GLU A 260 5.62 -2.22 -16.46
N SER A 261 5.50 -1.97 -15.15
CA SER A 261 6.58 -1.42 -14.34
C SER A 261 7.76 -2.39 -14.18
N ASN A 262 8.96 -1.86 -13.99
CA ASN A 262 10.15 -2.66 -13.70
C ASN A 262 10.23 -3.01 -12.20
N ALA A 263 9.13 -3.47 -11.61
CA ALA A 263 9.04 -3.78 -10.20
C ALA A 263 8.19 -5.02 -9.92
N ARG A 264 8.55 -5.71 -8.85
CA ARG A 264 7.78 -6.81 -8.27
C ARG A 264 6.90 -6.28 -7.17
N TRP A 265 5.62 -6.64 -7.20
CA TRP A 265 4.62 -6.12 -6.29
C TRP A 265 4.22 -7.14 -5.24
N ARG A 266 4.08 -6.67 -3.99
CA ARG A 266 3.62 -7.48 -2.87
C ARG A 266 2.56 -6.74 -2.08
N ALA A 267 1.47 -7.42 -1.74
CA ALA A 267 0.52 -6.93 -0.74
C ALA A 267 1.04 -7.27 0.66
N LEU A 268 1.13 -6.25 1.52
CA LEU A 268 1.37 -6.42 2.95
C LEU A 268 0.03 -6.31 3.67
N VAL A 269 -0.48 -7.44 4.15
CA VAL A 269 -1.82 -7.55 4.76
C VAL A 269 -1.71 -7.88 6.23
N VAL A 270 -2.32 -7.04 7.06
CA VAL A 270 -2.29 -7.14 8.53
C VAL A 270 -3.70 -7.28 9.05
N ARG A 271 -3.96 -8.30 9.86
CA ARG A 271 -5.22 -8.46 10.59
C ARG A 271 -5.02 -8.07 12.05
N PHE A 272 -5.87 -7.18 12.53
CA PHE A 272 -5.96 -6.75 13.91
C PHE A 272 -7.25 -7.23 14.56
N GLU A 273 -7.15 -7.58 15.84
CA GLU A 273 -8.26 -7.65 16.77
C GLU A 273 -8.20 -6.43 17.69
N THR A 274 -9.28 -5.68 17.78
CA THR A 274 -9.39 -4.37 18.44
C THR A 274 -10.59 -4.29 19.40
N ALA A 275 -11.37 -5.37 19.57
CA ALA A 275 -12.50 -5.38 20.52
C ALA A 275 -12.06 -5.15 21.98
N ARG A 276 -10.86 -5.63 22.35
CA ARG A 276 -10.25 -5.44 23.68
C ARG A 276 -8.95 -4.64 23.58
N ALA A 277 -7.82 -5.33 23.59
CA ALA A 277 -6.51 -4.74 23.33
C ALA A 277 -6.15 -4.98 21.86
N VAL A 278 -5.49 -4.00 21.24
CA VAL A 278 -5.00 -4.12 19.86
C VAL A 278 -3.99 -5.26 19.78
N GLN A 279 -4.32 -6.27 18.97
CA GLN A 279 -3.49 -7.46 18.77
C GLN A 279 -3.37 -7.77 17.29
N VAL A 280 -2.14 -8.02 16.82
CA VAL A 280 -1.91 -8.57 15.48
C VAL A 280 -2.32 -10.05 15.50
N ARG A 281 -3.31 -10.40 14.68
CA ARG A 281 -3.81 -11.76 14.48
C ARG A 281 -3.26 -12.44 13.23
N GLY A 282 -2.76 -11.65 12.28
CA GLY A 282 -2.11 -12.16 11.08
C GLY A 282 -1.29 -11.07 10.39
N PHE A 283 -0.17 -11.46 9.80
CA PHE A 283 0.65 -10.60 8.95
C PHE A 283 1.10 -11.46 7.76
N HIS A 284 0.75 -11.04 6.55
CA HIS A 284 1.07 -11.75 5.32
C HIS A 284 1.75 -10.79 4.35
N SER A 285 2.84 -11.25 3.75
CA SER A 285 3.42 -10.63 2.55
C SER A 285 3.10 -11.56 1.39
N ILE A 286 2.41 -11.04 0.38
CA ILE A 286 1.78 -11.83 -0.68
C ILE A 286 2.30 -11.33 -2.01
N GLU A 287 2.95 -12.18 -2.77
CA GLU A 287 3.41 -11.86 -4.12
C GLU A 287 2.21 -11.72 -5.07
N LEU A 288 2.22 -10.65 -5.87
CA LEU A 288 1.07 -10.27 -6.70
C LEU A 288 1.33 -10.49 -8.19
N ASP A 289 2.59 -10.58 -8.62
CA ASP A 289 3.02 -10.48 -10.02
C ASP A 289 2.27 -11.44 -10.94
N SER A 290 2.10 -12.71 -10.55
CA SER A 290 1.39 -13.69 -11.38
C SER A 290 -0.10 -13.38 -11.55
N THR A 291 -0.77 -12.96 -10.46
CA THR A 291 -2.18 -12.55 -10.52
C THR A 291 -2.33 -11.24 -11.29
N LEU A 292 -1.44 -10.28 -11.04
CA LEU A 292 -1.41 -8.99 -11.72
C LEU A 292 -1.26 -9.16 -13.23
N SER A 293 -0.30 -9.97 -13.66
CA SER A 293 -0.07 -10.29 -15.07
C SER A 293 -1.29 -10.96 -15.72
N SER A 294 -1.97 -11.88 -15.02
CA SER A 294 -3.21 -12.48 -15.53
C SER A 294 -4.35 -11.48 -15.69
N LEU A 295 -4.48 -10.51 -14.78
CA LEU A 295 -5.47 -9.44 -14.92
C LEU A 295 -5.11 -8.49 -16.07
N ALA A 296 -3.83 -8.12 -16.20
CA ALA A 296 -3.33 -7.28 -17.29
C ALA A 296 -3.58 -7.95 -18.65
N ASP A 297 -3.29 -9.24 -18.78
CA ASP A 297 -3.55 -10.01 -20.00
C ASP A 297 -5.04 -10.12 -20.31
N LEU A 298 -5.90 -10.27 -19.29
CA LEU A 298 -7.34 -10.27 -19.48
C LEU A 298 -7.83 -8.93 -20.05
N ILE A 299 -7.29 -7.81 -19.57
CA ILE A 299 -7.58 -6.45 -20.09
C ILE A 299 -7.09 -6.29 -21.53
N ARG A 300 -5.88 -6.79 -21.84
CA ARG A 300 -5.33 -6.75 -23.20
C ARG A 300 -6.19 -7.59 -24.17
N LEU A 301 -6.63 -8.76 -23.75
CA LEU A 301 -7.56 -9.62 -24.49
C LEU A 301 -8.91 -8.92 -24.71
N GLU A 302 -9.44 -8.28 -23.67
CA GLU A 302 -10.70 -7.52 -23.73
C GLU A 302 -10.64 -6.43 -24.81
N ARG A 303 -9.56 -5.63 -24.82
CA ARG A 303 -9.32 -4.58 -25.82
C ARG A 303 -9.20 -5.13 -27.24
N LYS A 304 -8.48 -6.25 -27.41
CA LYS A 304 -8.28 -6.89 -28.71
C LYS A 304 -9.57 -7.49 -29.26
N ALA A 305 -10.35 -8.14 -28.41
CA ALA A 305 -11.61 -8.80 -28.76
C ALA A 305 -12.81 -7.83 -28.79
N GLN A 306 -12.63 -6.57 -28.36
CA GLN A 306 -13.70 -5.57 -28.24
C GLN A 306 -14.90 -6.10 -27.44
N THR A 307 -14.61 -6.78 -26.33
CA THR A 307 -15.58 -7.43 -25.45
C THR A 307 -15.46 -6.86 -24.03
N ASN A 308 -16.14 -7.46 -23.04
CA ASN A 308 -16.05 -7.09 -21.63
C ASN A 308 -15.87 -8.35 -20.77
N TYR A 309 -14.63 -8.65 -20.37
CA TYR A 309 -14.32 -9.76 -19.48
C TYR A 309 -14.17 -9.30 -18.02
N ARG A 310 -13.69 -8.07 -17.78
CA ARG A 310 -13.49 -7.49 -16.44
C ARG A 310 -14.81 -7.29 -15.70
N GLY A 311 -15.87 -6.83 -16.37
CA GLY A 311 -17.20 -6.66 -15.78
C GLY A 311 -17.75 -7.96 -15.20
N PRO A 312 -17.91 -9.03 -16.00
CA PRO A 312 -18.32 -10.34 -15.50
C PRO A 312 -17.41 -10.90 -14.39
N LEU A 313 -16.09 -10.64 -14.43
CA LEU A 313 -15.17 -11.06 -13.36
C LEU A 313 -15.47 -10.33 -12.04
N ASN A 314 -15.70 -9.02 -12.10
CA ASN A 314 -16.09 -8.23 -10.93
C ASN A 314 -17.45 -8.68 -10.39
N ASP A 315 -18.43 -8.95 -11.27
CA ASP A 315 -19.72 -9.50 -10.88
C ASP A 315 -19.57 -10.86 -10.17
N LEU A 316 -18.73 -11.75 -10.71
CA LEU A 316 -18.45 -13.03 -10.07
C LEU A 316 -17.86 -12.81 -8.68
N ARG A 317 -16.80 -12.01 -8.56
CA ARG A 317 -16.16 -11.68 -7.29
C ARG A 317 -17.18 -11.19 -6.28
N ASP A 318 -17.97 -10.18 -6.63
CA ASP A 318 -18.92 -9.56 -5.70
C ASP A 318 -20.00 -10.54 -5.27
N ASN A 319 -20.49 -11.38 -6.18
CA ASN A 319 -21.41 -12.46 -5.83
C ASN A 319 -20.78 -13.49 -4.89
N LEU A 320 -19.51 -13.87 -5.10
CA LEU A 320 -18.80 -14.80 -4.21
C LEU A 320 -18.60 -14.19 -2.82
N LEU A 321 -18.23 -12.91 -2.74
CA LEU A 321 -18.11 -12.18 -1.48
C LEU A 321 -19.46 -12.13 -0.74
N LYS A 322 -20.53 -11.67 -1.39
CA LYS A 322 -21.89 -11.60 -0.82
C LYS A 322 -22.38 -12.93 -0.24
N ASN A 323 -21.96 -14.05 -0.82
CA ASN A 323 -22.33 -15.39 -0.37
C ASN A 323 -21.32 -16.04 0.59
N GLY A 324 -20.27 -15.32 1.01
CA GLY A 324 -19.22 -15.85 1.91
C GLY A 324 -18.45 -17.02 1.30
N ALA A 325 -18.30 -17.07 -0.02
CA ALA A 325 -17.80 -18.21 -0.77
C ALA A 325 -16.27 -18.31 -0.78
N ALA A 326 -15.65 -18.38 0.40
CA ALA A 326 -14.19 -18.31 0.56
C ALA A 326 -13.42 -19.33 -0.30
N ASP A 327 -13.89 -20.58 -0.41
CA ASP A 327 -13.27 -21.62 -1.26
C ASP A 327 -13.29 -21.26 -2.75
N ALA A 328 -14.37 -20.65 -3.24
CA ALA A 328 -14.47 -20.23 -4.63
C ALA A 328 -13.57 -19.02 -4.92
N VAL A 329 -13.47 -18.08 -3.96
CA VAL A 329 -12.55 -16.93 -4.06
C VAL A 329 -11.09 -17.41 -4.06
N GLU A 330 -10.75 -18.39 -3.21
CA GLU A 330 -9.41 -19.00 -3.21
C GLU A 330 -9.09 -19.64 -4.56
N LYS A 331 -10.01 -20.45 -5.10
CA LYS A 331 -9.84 -21.09 -6.41
C LYS A 331 -9.74 -20.10 -7.57
N LEU A 332 -10.39 -18.93 -7.46
CA LEU A 332 -10.25 -17.86 -8.44
C LEU A 332 -8.80 -17.38 -8.50
N PHE A 333 -8.19 -17.11 -7.37
CA PHE A 333 -6.81 -16.62 -7.33
C PHE A 333 -5.77 -17.72 -7.53
N ASP A 334 -6.07 -18.96 -7.17
CA ASP A 334 -5.25 -20.12 -7.56
C ASP A 334 -5.19 -20.24 -9.08
N PHE A 335 -6.32 -20.06 -9.77
CA PHE A 335 -6.37 -20.02 -11.22
C PHE A 335 -5.59 -18.82 -11.76
N LEU A 336 -5.92 -17.59 -11.34
CA LEU A 336 -5.25 -16.38 -11.85
C LEU A 336 -3.74 -16.40 -11.60
N SER A 337 -3.26 -17.02 -10.54
CA SER A 337 -1.82 -17.11 -10.25
C SER A 337 -1.08 -18.15 -11.09
N SER A 338 -1.77 -19.14 -11.68
CA SER A 338 -1.09 -20.27 -12.35
C SER A 338 -1.55 -20.54 -13.77
N ARG A 339 -2.70 -20.00 -14.17
CA ARG A 339 -3.34 -20.19 -15.49
C ARG A 339 -3.56 -21.67 -15.85
N ASP A 340 -3.69 -22.52 -14.84
CA ASP A 340 -3.92 -23.95 -15.00
C ASP A 340 -5.41 -24.24 -15.24
N ILE A 341 -5.71 -24.91 -16.35
CA ILE A 341 -7.09 -25.24 -16.74
C ILE A 341 -7.81 -26.14 -15.72
N GLU A 342 -7.08 -26.99 -14.98
CA GLU A 342 -7.66 -27.81 -13.91
C GLU A 342 -8.20 -26.93 -12.78
N LYS A 343 -7.47 -25.86 -12.45
CA LYS A 343 -7.91 -24.88 -11.45
C LYS A 343 -9.09 -24.03 -11.95
N LEU A 344 -9.17 -23.73 -13.25
CA LEU A 344 -10.36 -23.11 -13.84
C LEU A 344 -11.59 -24.00 -13.67
N TYR A 345 -11.45 -25.31 -13.89
CA TYR A 345 -12.53 -26.27 -13.64
C TYR A 345 -12.93 -26.32 -12.16
N HIS A 346 -11.97 -26.30 -11.24
CA HIS A 346 -12.25 -26.27 -9.80
C HIS A 346 -12.95 -24.99 -9.36
N LEU A 347 -12.50 -23.83 -9.84
CA LEU A 347 -13.20 -22.56 -9.68
C LEU A 347 -14.63 -22.71 -10.18
N ALA A 348 -14.82 -23.28 -11.37
CA ALA A 348 -16.13 -23.36 -11.97
C ALA A 348 -17.12 -24.17 -11.15
N ARG A 349 -16.66 -25.33 -10.69
CA ARG A 349 -17.42 -26.23 -9.83
C ARG A 349 -17.74 -25.60 -8.48
N SER A 350 -16.78 -24.92 -7.86
CA SER A 350 -16.98 -24.26 -6.55
C SER A 350 -17.99 -23.11 -6.66
N SER A 351 -17.81 -22.24 -7.66
CA SER A 351 -18.75 -21.15 -7.96
C SER A 351 -20.17 -21.65 -8.23
N TYR A 352 -20.33 -22.71 -9.04
CA TYR A 352 -21.66 -23.31 -9.28
C TYR A 352 -22.30 -23.86 -8.01
N THR A 353 -21.50 -24.52 -7.15
CA THR A 353 -21.98 -25.09 -5.89
C THR A 353 -22.56 -24.01 -4.97
N THR A 354 -21.90 -22.85 -4.91
CA THR A 354 -22.30 -21.73 -4.05
C THR A 354 -23.40 -20.88 -4.68
N LEU A 355 -23.24 -20.45 -5.94
CA LEU A 355 -24.13 -19.49 -6.59
C LEU A 355 -25.34 -20.16 -7.27
N LYS A 356 -25.35 -21.48 -7.40
CA LYS A 356 -26.35 -22.26 -8.16
C LYS A 356 -26.52 -21.84 -9.63
N ARG A 357 -25.54 -21.10 -10.16
CA ARG A 357 -25.42 -20.67 -11.54
C ARG A 357 -23.96 -20.68 -11.97
N GLY A 358 -23.70 -20.86 -13.25
CA GLY A 358 -22.39 -20.60 -13.83
C GLY A 358 -22.08 -19.10 -13.85
N PHE A 359 -20.82 -18.73 -14.07
CA PHE A 359 -20.35 -17.34 -14.12
C PHE A 359 -20.28 -16.78 -15.55
N GLY A 360 -21.06 -17.37 -16.46
CA GLY A 360 -21.25 -16.90 -17.85
C GLY A 360 -20.23 -17.44 -18.84
N SER A 361 -20.67 -17.73 -20.07
CA SER A 361 -19.81 -18.21 -21.15
C SER A 361 -18.72 -17.21 -21.52
N GLN A 362 -19.05 -15.91 -21.50
CA GLN A 362 -18.13 -14.82 -21.80
C GLN A 362 -16.93 -14.80 -20.86
N LEU A 363 -17.15 -14.89 -19.55
CA LEU A 363 -16.04 -14.93 -18.58
C LEU A 363 -15.22 -16.22 -18.70
N ILE A 364 -15.88 -17.37 -18.90
CA ILE A 364 -15.19 -18.65 -19.10
C ILE A 364 -14.26 -18.58 -20.33
N GLU A 365 -14.73 -17.99 -21.43
CA GLU A 365 -13.92 -17.79 -22.63
C GLU A 365 -12.67 -16.95 -22.34
N GLY A 366 -12.84 -15.79 -21.70
CA GLY A 366 -11.72 -14.92 -21.33
C GLY A 366 -10.71 -15.61 -20.42
N LEU A 367 -11.17 -16.31 -19.38
CA LEU A 367 -10.30 -17.06 -18.47
C LEU A 367 -9.61 -18.25 -19.18
N ALA A 368 -10.31 -18.98 -20.03
CA ALA A 368 -9.73 -20.10 -20.78
C ALA A 368 -8.62 -19.62 -21.73
N CYS A 369 -8.79 -18.44 -22.36
CA CYS A 369 -7.76 -17.83 -23.19
C CYS A 369 -6.45 -17.53 -22.42
N LEU A 370 -6.53 -17.22 -21.12
CA LEU A 370 -5.33 -17.05 -20.28
C LEU A 370 -4.53 -18.36 -20.10
N SER A 371 -5.20 -19.51 -20.23
CA SER A 371 -4.57 -20.84 -20.05
C SER A 371 -3.87 -21.34 -21.32
N LEU A 372 -4.07 -20.66 -22.45
CA LEU A 372 -3.43 -21.01 -23.71
C LEU A 372 -2.02 -20.39 -23.77
N PRO A 373 -1.03 -21.09 -24.37
CA PRO A 373 0.27 -20.50 -24.61
C PRO A 373 0.11 -19.21 -25.43
N GLN A 374 0.64 -18.08 -24.93
CA GLN A 374 0.67 -16.86 -25.72
C GLN A 374 1.71 -17.04 -26.84
N SER A 375 1.23 -17.04 -28.08
CA SER A 375 2.02 -17.22 -29.31
C SER A 375 2.78 -15.96 -29.71
#